data_AF-A0A226C245-F1
#
_entry.id   AF-A0A226C245-F1
#
_cell.length_a   1.000
_cell.length_b   1.000
_cell.length_c   1.000
_cell.angle_alpha   90.00
_cell.angle_beta   90.00
_cell.angle_gamma   90.00
#
_symmetry.space_group_name_H-M   'P 1'
#
loop_
_entity.id
_entity.type
_entity.pdbx_description
1 polymer ?
#
loop_
_entity_poly.entity_id
_entity_poly.type
_entity_poly.pdbx_seq_one_letter_code
_entity_poly.pdbx_strand_id
1 'polypeptide(L)'
;MNKAIIIVISFLLLGTSNILFAVEEKRPEVVDRWPYGDEYYNEDNIDYIKITFDDEKENLEFLGIADLRDVQVIPETIGSNRVDLELLNDPDKLEEKFVVKDSSDDKLHIKIPVTNLVPDTTYEVIFPSGVVMNSLENVTNEEIKWEFETIHYPRVTTEDFSKRNFSEDYSYSERLRIDADKILGQDVDVYFNNRKAHEVEVDTDDDDNRYLEVLLPRYNRLEPGIYDVLIKNSDDHKTKIYGAVSIIESKHNDFIPKEDTRVTDRVRQGKIVEEVGKSKKTLEVSRYYSNWHSLNFNLDDFMSPNTRERVLSWIKREDDRLDLIDLIYQGFEYSFIGLDLDSDYKRDDVQLTIEKVGSHRKSYLKNRLNDYVIKSDFYELSKENLLIDFVTLEIPFESYESDELKVLRFDEDNRQWTEDGIYFPQIHKRDQLVKIIADELGTFVVVSEGRNQ
;
A
#
# COMPACT_ATOMS: atom_id res chain seq x y z
N MET A 1 54.75 21.18 13.69
CA MET A 1 56.18 21.59 13.58
C MET A 1 56.25 23.10 13.74
N ASN A 2 57.00 23.56 14.75
CA ASN A 2 57.53 24.93 14.99
C ASN A 2 56.50 26.09 15.13
N LYS A 3 56.57 26.99 16.12
CA LYS A 3 57.52 27.19 17.24
C LYS A 3 56.83 28.11 18.26
N ALA A 4 57.17 27.91 19.52
CA ALA A 4 56.84 28.77 20.65
C ALA A 4 57.38 30.20 20.48
N ILE A 5 56.70 31.15 21.12
CA ILE A 5 57.37 32.29 21.77
C ILE A 5 56.90 32.32 23.23
N ILE A 6 57.78 31.81 24.10
CA ILE A 6 57.84 32.14 25.52
C ILE A 6 58.66 33.43 25.61
N ILE A 7 58.12 34.46 26.26
CA ILE A 7 58.93 35.52 26.87
C ILE A 7 58.66 35.49 28.37
N VAL A 8 59.62 34.96 29.12
CA VAL A 8 59.76 35.17 30.56
C VAL A 8 60.68 36.37 30.73
N ILE A 9 60.17 37.45 31.29
CA ILE A 9 60.98 38.54 31.86
C ILE A 9 60.59 38.64 33.33
N SER A 10 61.52 38.26 34.20
CA SER A 10 61.45 38.51 35.64
C SER A 10 62.34 39.71 35.98
N PHE A 11 61.73 40.82 36.39
CA PHE A 11 62.37 41.84 37.24
C PHE A 11 61.33 42.35 38.23
N LEU A 12 61.61 42.22 39.53
CA LEU A 12 60.85 42.83 40.62
C LEU A 12 60.87 44.36 40.47
N LEU A 13 59.71 45.01 40.46
CA LEU A 13 59.43 46.30 41.14
C LEU A 13 57.97 46.74 40.90
N LEU A 14 57.24 46.91 42.02
CA LEU A 14 55.99 47.64 42.23
C LEU A 14 55.34 48.31 41.00
N GLY A 15 54.13 47.88 40.61
CA GLY A 15 53.22 48.70 39.80
C GLY A 15 52.34 47.92 38.83
N THR A 16 51.03 47.98 39.05
CA THR A 16 49.93 47.71 38.09
C THR A 16 49.98 46.40 37.31
N SER A 17 49.27 45.39 37.79
CA SER A 17 48.86 44.23 37.00
C SER A 17 47.94 44.68 35.86
N ASN A 18 48.48 44.84 34.66
CA ASN A 18 47.67 44.86 33.45
C ASN A 18 47.23 43.42 33.17
N ILE A 19 45.98 43.12 33.49
CA ILE A 19 45.30 41.91 33.02
C ILE A 19 45.08 42.13 31.52
N LEU A 20 45.84 41.39 30.70
CA LEU A 20 45.63 41.33 29.27
C LEU A 20 44.36 40.50 29.04
N PHE A 21 43.21 41.17 28.88
CA PHE A 21 42.04 40.51 28.30
C PHE A 21 42.38 40.28 26.83
N ALA A 22 42.53 39.02 26.43
CA ALA A 22 42.37 38.67 25.03
C ALA A 22 40.91 38.96 24.68
N VAL A 23 40.67 40.11 24.04
CA VAL A 23 39.40 40.36 23.38
C VAL A 23 39.40 39.42 22.18
N GLU A 24 38.55 38.42 22.20
CA GLU A 24 38.34 37.54 21.07
C GLU A 24 37.74 38.38 19.95
N GLU A 25 38.47 38.54 18.85
CA GLU A 25 38.02 39.30 17.68
C GLU A 25 36.70 38.69 17.17
N LYS A 26 35.58 39.43 17.24
CA LYS A 26 34.26 38.94 16.76
C LYS A 26 34.26 38.97 15.24
N ARG A 27 34.55 37.82 14.62
CA ARG A 27 34.44 37.62 13.17
C ARG A 27 32.97 37.73 12.71
N PRO A 28 32.71 38.07 11.43
CA PRO A 28 31.36 37.97 10.86
C PRO A 28 30.81 36.55 11.02
N GLU A 29 29.64 36.43 11.65
CA GLU A 29 28.99 35.15 11.95
C GLU A 29 27.84 34.88 10.98
N VAL A 30 27.79 33.67 10.41
CA VAL A 30 26.71 33.24 9.52
C VAL A 30 25.55 32.72 10.36
N VAL A 31 24.38 33.31 10.19
CA VAL A 31 23.15 32.92 10.90
C VAL A 31 22.17 32.14 10.04
N ASP A 32 22.27 32.25 8.71
CA ASP A 32 21.39 31.54 7.77
C ASP A 32 22.06 31.35 6.41
N ARG A 33 21.69 30.27 5.73
CA ARG A 33 22.13 29.91 4.37
C ARG A 33 20.90 29.41 3.64
N TRP A 34 20.72 29.76 2.39
CA TRP A 34 19.60 29.27 1.60
C TRP A 34 20.03 29.06 0.14
N PRO A 35 19.70 27.93 -0.48
CA PRO A 35 19.13 26.70 0.12
C PRO A 35 20.11 26.04 1.12
N TYR A 36 19.61 25.25 2.07
CA TYR A 36 20.45 24.51 3.02
C TYR A 36 19.89 23.11 3.35
N GLY A 37 20.77 22.11 3.48
CA GLY A 37 20.39 20.76 3.92
C GLY A 37 19.44 20.06 2.96
N ASP A 38 18.45 19.33 3.50
CA ASP A 38 17.41 18.60 2.73
C ASP A 38 16.36 19.52 2.09
N GLU A 39 16.53 20.85 2.15
CA GLU A 39 15.65 21.80 1.46
C GLU A 39 15.98 21.81 -0.04
N TYR A 40 15.02 21.33 -0.84
CA TYR A 40 15.18 21.29 -2.29
C TYR A 40 15.10 22.68 -2.92
N TYR A 41 16.08 23.00 -3.75
CA TYR A 41 16.12 24.23 -4.51
C TYR A 41 15.30 24.12 -5.80
N ASN A 42 14.36 25.04 -6.00
CA ASN A 42 13.60 25.19 -7.25
C ASN A 42 14.31 26.19 -8.18
N GLU A 43 14.93 25.67 -9.23
CA GLU A 43 15.64 26.43 -10.25
C GLU A 43 14.75 27.35 -11.10
N ASP A 44 13.42 27.17 -11.08
CA ASP A 44 12.50 27.88 -11.99
C ASP A 44 12.06 29.27 -11.46
N ASN A 45 12.27 29.58 -10.18
CA ASN A 45 11.66 30.76 -9.54
C ASN A 45 12.61 31.74 -8.85
N ILE A 46 13.88 31.42 -8.64
CA ILE A 46 14.82 32.30 -7.92
C ILE A 46 16.25 32.10 -8.45
N ASP A 47 16.85 33.10 -9.11
CA ASP A 47 18.17 32.98 -9.78
C ASP A 47 19.39 33.10 -8.84
N TYR A 48 19.22 32.93 -7.53
CA TYR A 48 20.31 33.18 -6.57
C TYR A 48 20.34 32.19 -5.41
N ILE A 49 21.51 32.07 -4.81
CA ILE A 49 21.76 31.46 -3.49
C ILE A 49 21.96 32.60 -2.49
N LYS A 50 21.58 32.44 -1.23
CA LYS A 50 21.64 33.49 -0.20
C LYS A 50 22.46 33.02 1.00
N ILE A 51 23.31 33.88 1.52
CA ILE A 51 23.95 33.73 2.83
C ILE A 51 23.63 34.95 3.68
N THR A 52 23.37 34.73 4.97
CA THR A 52 22.98 35.79 5.91
C THR A 52 23.95 35.83 7.08
N PHE A 53 24.46 37.01 7.37
CA PHE A 53 25.33 37.28 8.50
C PHE A 53 24.59 38.07 9.59
N ASP A 54 24.96 37.84 10.85
CA ASP A 54 24.58 38.67 11.99
C ASP A 54 25.28 40.03 11.92
N ASP A 55 24.50 41.11 11.83
CA ASP A 55 24.96 42.49 11.83
C ASP A 55 24.35 43.29 13.00
N GLU A 56 24.25 42.69 14.19
CA GLU A 56 23.77 43.23 15.49
C GLU A 56 24.18 44.69 15.84
N LYS A 57 25.18 45.25 15.15
CA LYS A 57 25.70 46.59 15.42
C LYS A 57 26.00 47.40 14.13
N GLU A 58 25.50 46.96 12.98
CA GLU A 58 25.73 47.58 11.66
C GLU A 58 27.21 47.76 11.26
N ASN A 59 28.10 46.89 11.76
CA ASN A 59 29.55 47.00 11.53
C ASN A 59 30.08 46.03 10.49
N LEU A 60 29.21 45.21 9.87
CA LEU A 60 29.63 44.36 8.77
C LEU A 60 29.70 45.16 7.47
N GLU A 61 30.81 45.10 6.78
CA GLU A 61 31.05 45.72 5.48
C GLU A 61 31.29 44.62 4.44
N PHE A 62 30.57 44.71 3.33
CA PHE A 62 30.84 43.89 2.16
C PHE A 62 32.00 44.53 1.38
N LEU A 63 33.05 43.76 1.11
CA LEU A 63 34.32 44.28 0.57
C LEU A 63 34.28 44.55 -0.95
N GLY A 64 33.38 43.89 -1.67
CA GLY A 64 33.04 44.23 -3.06
C GLY A 64 32.58 43.06 -3.92
N ILE A 65 31.91 43.37 -5.03
CA ILE A 65 31.40 42.37 -5.99
C ILE A 65 32.52 41.50 -6.56
N ALA A 66 33.75 42.03 -6.66
CA ALA A 66 34.91 41.29 -7.13
C ALA A 66 35.17 40.03 -6.28
N ASP A 67 34.90 40.10 -4.98
CA ASP A 67 35.13 38.99 -4.04
C ASP A 67 34.07 37.88 -4.17
N LEU A 68 32.92 38.18 -4.80
CA LEU A 68 31.92 37.15 -5.15
C LEU A 68 32.32 36.31 -6.36
N ARG A 69 33.33 36.71 -7.13
CA ARG A 69 33.79 35.94 -8.31
C ARG A 69 34.51 34.65 -7.92
N ASP A 70 35.05 34.61 -6.71
CA ASP A 70 35.75 33.45 -6.16
C ASP A 70 34.80 32.47 -5.46
N VAL A 71 33.50 32.82 -5.37
CA VAL A 71 32.46 31.89 -4.92
C VAL A 71 32.33 30.75 -5.91
N GLN A 72 32.20 29.54 -5.39
CA GLN A 72 32.01 28.34 -6.19
C GLN A 72 30.68 27.69 -5.84
N VAL A 73 29.92 27.34 -6.87
CA VAL A 73 28.71 26.52 -6.79
C VAL A 73 28.93 25.38 -7.78
N ILE A 74 29.40 24.24 -7.27
CA ILE A 74 29.90 23.13 -8.10
C ILE A 74 29.03 21.91 -7.86
N PRO A 75 28.54 21.23 -8.90
CA PRO A 75 27.84 19.96 -8.70
C PRO A 75 28.83 18.92 -8.16
N GLU A 76 28.39 18.01 -7.30
CA GLU A 76 29.25 16.90 -6.81
C GLU A 76 29.71 15.97 -7.96
N THR A 77 28.97 15.98 -9.06
CA THR A 77 29.34 15.30 -10.31
C THR A 77 30.37 16.11 -11.12
N ILE A 78 30.84 15.58 -12.25
CA ILE A 78 31.76 16.32 -13.12
C ILE A 78 31.03 17.53 -13.71
N GLY A 79 31.41 18.75 -13.31
CA GLY A 79 30.79 19.98 -13.80
C GLY A 79 31.64 21.23 -13.62
N SER A 80 31.11 22.36 -14.11
CA SER A 80 31.72 23.69 -13.97
C SER A 80 30.98 24.51 -12.91
N ASN A 81 31.66 25.52 -12.35
CA ASN A 81 31.05 26.51 -11.45
C ASN A 81 29.77 27.11 -12.08
N ARG A 82 28.71 27.20 -11.29
CA ARG A 82 27.40 27.73 -11.68
C ARG A 82 27.17 29.19 -11.33
N VAL A 83 28.09 29.86 -10.66
CA VAL A 83 27.99 31.31 -10.42
C VAL A 83 27.86 32.07 -11.75
N ASP A 84 26.88 32.96 -11.86
CA ASP A 84 26.66 33.79 -13.04
C ASP A 84 27.67 34.94 -13.08
N LEU A 85 28.84 34.65 -13.63
CA LEU A 85 29.91 35.61 -13.81
C LEU A 85 29.55 36.71 -14.82
N GLU A 86 28.65 36.47 -15.77
CA GLU A 86 28.21 37.51 -16.71
C GLU A 86 27.40 38.57 -15.97
N LEU A 87 26.51 38.15 -15.07
CA LEU A 87 25.71 39.04 -14.25
C LEU A 87 26.56 39.82 -13.23
N LEU A 88 27.58 39.20 -12.64
CA LEU A 88 28.53 39.87 -11.73
C LEU A 88 29.45 40.88 -12.45
N ASN A 89 29.52 40.82 -13.78
CA ASN A 89 30.33 41.73 -14.60
C ASN A 89 29.53 42.89 -15.18
N ASP A 90 28.22 42.98 -14.91
CA ASP A 90 27.33 44.03 -15.40
C ASP A 90 27.35 45.26 -14.47
N PRO A 91 27.99 46.38 -14.88
CA PRO A 91 28.16 47.56 -14.03
C PRO A 91 26.85 48.29 -13.70
N ASP A 92 25.77 48.02 -14.44
CA ASP A 92 24.44 48.63 -14.19
C ASP A 92 23.64 47.88 -13.10
N LYS A 93 24.15 46.74 -12.61
CA LYS A 93 23.51 45.91 -11.56
C LYS A 93 24.31 46.00 -10.25
N LEU A 94 24.02 47.09 -9.54
CA LEU A 94 24.63 47.56 -8.29
C LEU A 94 24.72 46.51 -7.17
N GLU A 95 25.69 46.75 -6.26
CA GLU A 95 25.84 46.06 -4.96
C GLU A 95 24.52 45.94 -4.19
N GLU A 96 23.63 46.95 -4.26
CA GLU A 96 22.33 46.96 -3.59
C GLU A 96 21.38 45.81 -3.99
N LYS A 97 21.59 45.18 -5.15
CA LYS A 97 20.78 44.03 -5.59
C LYS A 97 21.26 42.72 -4.96
N PHE A 98 22.57 42.58 -4.80
CA PHE A 98 23.22 41.37 -4.31
C PHE A 98 23.55 41.44 -2.83
N VAL A 99 23.57 42.63 -2.25
CA VAL A 99 23.89 42.86 -0.86
C VAL A 99 22.78 43.71 -0.27
N VAL A 100 22.03 43.12 0.66
CA VAL A 100 20.91 43.78 1.32
C VAL A 100 21.22 43.83 2.81
N LYS A 101 21.46 45.03 3.34
CA LYS A 101 21.49 45.29 4.77
C LYS A 101 20.07 45.51 5.25
N ASP A 102 19.59 44.65 6.14
CA ASP A 102 18.32 44.80 6.82
C ASP A 102 18.57 45.34 8.24
N SER A 103 18.54 46.67 8.37
CA SER A 103 18.67 47.37 9.65
C SER A 103 17.51 47.09 10.63
N SER A 104 16.44 46.41 10.20
CA SER A 104 15.30 46.09 11.08
C SER A 104 15.42 44.73 11.75
N ASP A 105 16.21 43.83 11.18
CA ASP A 105 16.48 42.47 11.66
C ASP A 105 17.98 42.25 11.95
N ASP A 106 18.75 43.34 11.98
CA ASP A 106 20.20 43.38 12.20
C ASP A 106 20.97 42.34 11.35
N LYS A 107 20.69 42.29 10.05
CA LYS A 107 21.22 41.26 9.13
C LYS A 107 21.86 41.83 7.88
N LEU A 108 22.91 41.15 7.43
CA LEU A 108 23.51 41.36 6.12
C LEU A 108 23.23 40.13 5.23
N HIS A 109 22.43 40.31 4.19
CA HIS A 109 22.15 39.28 3.20
C HIS A 109 23.02 39.47 1.96
N ILE A 110 23.71 38.40 1.55
CA ILE A 110 24.45 38.33 0.30
C ILE A 110 23.78 37.30 -0.61
N LYS A 111 23.36 37.75 -1.80
CA LYS A 111 22.76 36.95 -2.86
C LYS A 111 23.81 36.69 -3.93
N ILE A 112 24.09 35.41 -4.16
CA ILE A 112 25.05 34.90 -5.13
C ILE A 112 24.25 34.48 -6.35
N PRO A 113 24.38 35.15 -7.51
CA PRO A 113 23.64 34.78 -8.69
C PRO A 113 24.16 33.46 -9.26
N VAL A 114 23.24 32.60 -9.68
CA VAL A 114 23.55 31.30 -10.27
C VAL A 114 22.92 31.18 -11.66
N THR A 115 23.63 30.51 -12.54
CA THR A 115 23.14 30.04 -13.84
C THR A 115 22.32 28.77 -13.65
N ASN A 116 21.49 28.41 -14.64
CA ASN A 116 20.62 27.24 -14.65
C ASN A 116 21.26 26.03 -13.97
N LEU A 117 20.77 25.70 -12.78
CA LEU A 117 21.16 24.49 -12.08
C LEU A 117 20.52 23.30 -12.79
N VAL A 118 21.29 22.23 -12.90
CA VAL A 118 20.80 20.94 -13.39
C VAL A 118 19.92 20.33 -12.30
N PRO A 119 18.67 19.92 -12.61
CA PRO A 119 17.80 19.19 -11.68
C PRO A 119 18.44 17.86 -11.24
N ASP A 120 17.94 17.25 -10.16
CA ASP A 120 18.41 15.95 -9.67
C ASP A 120 19.93 15.93 -9.42
N THR A 121 20.47 17.02 -8.85
CA THR A 121 21.90 17.23 -8.64
C THR A 121 22.18 17.92 -7.29
N THR A 122 23.13 17.37 -6.54
CA THR A 122 23.71 17.96 -5.33
C THR A 122 24.82 18.95 -5.69
N TYR A 123 24.80 20.13 -5.07
CA TYR A 123 25.79 21.20 -5.25
C TYR A 123 26.52 21.51 -3.95
N GLU A 124 27.84 21.61 -4.02
CA GLU A 124 28.67 22.19 -2.98
C GLU A 124 28.83 23.70 -3.25
N VAL A 125 28.54 24.51 -2.24
CA VAL A 125 28.78 25.94 -2.25
C VAL A 125 30.00 26.25 -1.39
N ILE A 126 30.98 26.93 -1.98
CA ILE A 126 32.18 27.41 -1.30
C ILE A 126 32.17 28.94 -1.37
N PHE A 127 31.90 29.56 -0.23
CA PHE A 127 31.97 31.00 -0.04
C PHE A 127 33.34 31.36 0.56
N PRO A 128 34.19 32.12 -0.14
CA PRO A 128 35.57 32.33 0.27
C PRO A 128 35.67 33.21 1.51
N SER A 129 36.79 33.07 2.23
CA SER A 129 37.15 34.01 3.29
C SER A 129 37.47 35.39 2.73
N GLY A 130 37.19 36.47 3.47
CA GLY A 130 37.59 37.81 3.04
C GLY A 130 36.59 38.55 2.16
N VAL A 131 35.32 38.15 2.16
CA VAL A 131 34.23 38.83 1.42
C VAL A 131 33.49 39.83 2.30
N VAL A 132 33.34 39.51 3.60
CA VAL A 132 32.69 40.34 4.60
C VAL A 132 33.70 40.68 5.69
N MET A 133 33.73 41.95 6.10
CA MET A 133 34.63 42.47 7.12
C MET A 133 33.82 43.04 8.28
N ASN A 134 34.20 42.74 9.52
CA ASN A 134 33.78 43.52 10.66
C ASN A 134 34.69 44.75 10.78
N SER A 135 34.14 45.94 10.53
CA SER A 135 34.91 47.19 10.49
C SER A 135 35.45 47.64 11.85
N LEU A 136 34.88 47.17 12.96
CA LEU A 136 35.36 47.48 14.32
C LEU A 136 36.61 46.69 14.69
N GLU A 137 36.62 45.40 14.37
CA GLU A 137 37.67 44.45 14.76
C GLU A 137 38.68 44.22 13.62
N ASN A 138 38.40 44.74 12.42
CA ASN A 138 39.23 44.61 11.22
C ASN A 138 39.55 43.13 10.88
N VAL A 139 38.58 42.26 11.09
CA VAL A 139 38.61 40.82 10.78
C VAL A 139 37.55 40.47 9.77
N THR A 140 37.87 39.53 8.89
CA THR A 140 36.99 39.05 7.83
C THR A 140 36.35 37.71 8.16
N ASN A 141 35.30 37.35 7.40
CA ASN A 141 34.69 36.03 7.45
C ASN A 141 35.71 34.94 7.08
N GLU A 142 35.53 33.75 7.64
CA GLU A 142 36.21 32.54 7.21
C GLU A 142 35.53 31.91 5.99
N GLU A 143 36.18 30.93 5.37
CA GLU A 143 35.58 30.14 4.29
C GLU A 143 34.36 29.38 4.84
N ILE A 144 33.23 29.49 4.14
CA ILE A 144 31.97 28.85 4.52
C ILE A 144 31.60 27.85 3.43
N LYS A 145 31.30 26.63 3.84
CA LYS A 145 30.84 25.55 2.95
C LYS A 145 29.50 25.02 3.38
N TRP A 146 28.68 24.69 2.41
CA TRP A 146 27.46 23.93 2.61
C TRP A 146 27.02 23.27 1.30
N GLU A 147 26.08 22.35 1.43
CA GLU A 147 25.55 21.57 0.32
C GLU A 147 24.04 21.79 0.23
N PHE A 148 23.50 21.64 -0.98
CA PHE A 148 22.06 21.60 -1.22
C PHE A 148 21.75 20.73 -2.44
N GLU A 149 20.51 20.26 -2.53
CA GLU A 149 20.01 19.46 -3.64
C GLU A 149 18.97 20.24 -4.46
N THR A 150 18.98 20.04 -5.77
CA THR A 150 17.95 20.58 -6.68
C THR A 150 16.73 19.66 -6.71
N ILE A 151 15.56 20.20 -7.09
CA ILE A 151 14.34 19.37 -7.15
C ILE A 151 14.53 18.21 -8.13
N HIS A 152 14.00 17.05 -7.74
CA HIS A 152 14.07 15.83 -8.53
C HIS A 152 12.80 15.64 -9.37
N TYR A 153 12.92 15.00 -10.52
CA TYR A 153 11.77 14.49 -11.26
C TYR A 153 11.21 13.25 -10.55
N PRO A 154 9.90 13.20 -10.23
CA PRO A 154 9.33 11.99 -9.63
C PRO A 154 9.50 10.79 -10.57
N ARG A 155 10.17 9.73 -10.13
CA ARG A 155 10.34 8.50 -10.92
C ARG A 155 9.40 7.43 -10.37
N VAL A 156 8.23 7.34 -10.98
CA VAL A 156 7.16 6.43 -10.55
C VAL A 156 6.57 5.71 -11.77
N THR A 157 6.31 4.43 -11.62
CA THR A 157 5.66 3.54 -12.59
C THR A 157 4.37 2.97 -12.02
N THR A 158 3.59 2.27 -12.85
CA THR A 158 2.34 1.63 -12.41
C THR A 158 2.53 0.47 -11.42
N GLU A 159 3.75 -0.06 -11.31
CA GLU A 159 4.09 -1.17 -10.39
C GLU A 159 4.26 -0.68 -8.96
N ASP A 160 4.55 0.61 -8.79
CA ASP A 160 4.83 1.22 -7.49
C ASP A 160 3.54 1.61 -6.70
N PHE A 161 2.37 1.30 -7.26
CA PHE A 161 1.08 1.60 -6.64
C PHE A 161 0.57 0.37 -5.87
N SER A 162 0.51 0.48 -4.54
CA SER A 162 0.07 -0.64 -3.67
C SER A 162 -1.38 -1.05 -3.90
N LYS A 163 -2.24 -0.09 -4.24
CA LYS A 163 -3.68 -0.29 -4.49
C LYS A 163 -4.15 0.58 -5.64
N ARG A 164 -4.62 -0.03 -6.72
CA ARG A 164 -5.02 0.68 -7.94
C ARG A 164 -6.53 0.77 -8.16
N ASN A 165 -7.31 0.05 -7.37
CA ASN A 165 -8.76 -0.03 -7.53
C ASN A 165 -9.46 0.48 -6.27
N PHE A 166 -10.33 1.49 -6.44
CA PHE A 166 -11.13 2.05 -5.36
C PHE A 166 -12.61 2.04 -5.74
N SER A 167 -13.48 1.90 -4.75
CA SER A 167 -14.92 2.03 -4.94
C SER A 167 -15.30 3.52 -5.02
N GLU A 168 -16.30 3.94 -5.79
CA GLU A 168 -16.72 5.36 -5.88
C GLU A 168 -17.15 5.94 -4.52
N ASP A 169 -17.54 5.06 -3.59
CA ASP A 169 -17.86 5.38 -2.21
C ASP A 169 -16.67 5.26 -1.24
N TYR A 170 -15.42 5.26 -1.74
CA TYR A 170 -14.18 5.15 -0.97
C TYR A 170 -14.19 5.92 0.36
N SER A 171 -13.63 5.30 1.40
CA SER A 171 -13.60 5.90 2.74
C SER A 171 -12.75 7.16 2.74
N TYR A 172 -13.09 8.14 3.57
CA TYR A 172 -12.26 9.35 3.74
C TYR A 172 -10.90 9.06 4.39
N SER A 173 -10.74 7.88 4.98
CA SER A 173 -9.49 7.38 5.56
C SER A 173 -8.70 6.49 4.60
N GLU A 174 -9.21 6.21 3.41
CA GLU A 174 -8.58 5.29 2.48
C GLU A 174 -7.44 5.98 1.73
N ARG A 175 -6.22 5.45 1.91
CA ARG A 175 -4.98 6.00 1.36
C ARG A 175 -4.47 5.13 0.21
N LEU A 176 -3.99 5.79 -0.84
CA LEU A 176 -3.18 5.18 -1.89
C LEU A 176 -1.71 5.33 -1.50
N ARG A 177 -0.99 4.23 -1.34
CA ARG A 177 0.46 4.27 -1.20
C ARG A 177 1.13 4.17 -2.58
N ILE A 178 2.03 5.11 -2.83
CA ILE A 178 2.86 5.16 -4.03
C ILE A 178 4.31 5.07 -3.55
N ASP A 179 4.96 3.95 -3.81
CA ASP A 179 6.39 3.85 -3.58
C ASP A 179 7.09 4.72 -4.65
N ALA A 180 8.04 5.54 -4.23
CA ALA A 180 8.80 6.36 -5.17
C ALA A 180 10.27 6.16 -4.86
N ASP A 181 11.10 6.12 -5.89
CA ASP A 181 12.54 6.19 -5.68
C ASP A 181 12.89 7.49 -4.93
N LYS A 182 14.01 7.47 -4.20
CA LYS A 182 14.34 8.19 -2.95
C LYS A 182 14.05 9.69 -2.81
N ILE A 183 13.47 10.39 -3.78
CA ILE A 183 13.55 11.84 -3.79
C ILE A 183 12.23 12.49 -4.22
N LEU A 184 11.35 12.55 -3.23
CA LEU A 184 10.14 13.37 -3.20
C LEU A 184 10.47 14.63 -2.38
N GLY A 185 10.12 15.79 -2.92
CA GLY A 185 10.21 17.05 -2.17
C GLY A 185 9.32 17.02 -0.92
N GLN A 186 9.51 17.95 0.03
CA GLN A 186 8.59 18.05 1.18
C GLN A 186 7.16 18.41 0.75
N ASP A 187 7.01 19.14 -0.36
CA ASP A 187 5.74 19.56 -0.92
C ASP A 187 5.48 18.84 -2.26
N VAL A 188 4.80 17.70 -2.22
CA VAL A 188 4.38 16.97 -3.42
C VAL A 188 2.89 17.08 -3.61
N ASP A 189 2.48 17.54 -4.79
CA ASP A 189 1.08 17.52 -5.20
C ASP A 189 0.80 16.28 -6.08
N VAL A 190 -0.29 15.58 -5.77
CA VAL A 190 -0.80 14.49 -6.60
C VAL A 190 -2.16 14.87 -7.19
N TYR A 191 -2.38 14.55 -8.46
CA TYR A 191 -3.64 14.78 -9.16
C TYR A 191 -4.12 13.49 -9.84
N PHE A 192 -5.44 13.27 -9.80
CA PHE A 192 -6.15 12.23 -10.55
C PHE A 192 -6.83 12.90 -11.74
N ASN A 193 -6.27 12.71 -12.94
CA ASN A 193 -6.51 13.55 -14.11
C ASN A 193 -6.30 15.05 -13.77
N ASN A 194 -7.39 15.80 -13.63
CA ASN A 194 -7.38 17.23 -13.31
C ASN A 194 -7.83 17.53 -11.87
N ARG A 195 -8.05 16.51 -11.03
CA ARG A 195 -8.53 16.67 -9.65
C ARG A 195 -7.38 16.47 -8.68
N LYS A 196 -7.06 17.51 -7.89
CA LYS A 196 -6.03 17.43 -6.84
C LYS A 196 -6.45 16.42 -5.77
N ALA A 197 -5.50 15.59 -5.33
CA ALA A 197 -5.64 14.76 -4.14
C ALA A 197 -6.05 15.62 -2.94
N HIS A 198 -6.72 15.01 -1.97
CA HIS A 198 -7.13 15.76 -0.79
C HIS A 198 -5.93 16.15 0.07
N GLU A 199 -5.02 15.22 0.23
CA GLU A 199 -3.84 15.32 1.09
C GLU A 199 -2.79 14.34 0.58
N VAL A 200 -1.53 14.72 0.67
CA VAL A 200 -0.37 13.93 0.29
C VAL A 200 0.60 14.06 1.44
N GLU A 201 0.98 12.93 2.03
CA GLU A 201 1.99 12.86 3.07
C GLU A 201 3.21 12.11 2.50
N VAL A 202 4.40 12.65 2.74
CA VAL A 202 5.67 11.96 2.42
C VAL A 202 6.11 11.27 3.70
N ASP A 203 6.30 9.96 3.63
CA ASP A 203 6.71 9.14 4.77
C ASP A 203 7.87 8.22 4.38
N THR A 204 8.53 7.61 5.37
CA THR A 204 9.70 6.74 5.18
C THR A 204 9.44 5.39 5.83
N ASP A 205 9.73 4.31 5.11
CA ASP A 205 9.58 2.95 5.65
C ASP A 205 10.79 2.53 6.51
N ASP A 206 10.72 1.34 7.09
CA ASP A 206 11.77 0.79 7.98
C ASP A 206 13.14 0.60 7.28
N ASP A 207 13.17 0.63 5.93
CA ASP A 207 14.35 0.45 5.09
C ASP A 207 14.88 1.80 4.52
N ASP A 208 14.46 2.94 5.10
CA ASP A 208 14.80 4.31 4.64
C ASP A 208 14.30 4.63 3.21
N ASN A 209 13.28 3.92 2.71
CA ASN A 209 12.66 4.27 1.43
C ASN A 209 11.48 5.21 1.64
N ARG A 210 11.47 6.31 0.87
CA ARG A 210 10.38 7.28 0.91
C ARG A 210 9.19 6.80 0.07
N TYR A 211 7.98 7.06 0.55
CA TYR A 211 6.74 6.79 -0.16
C TYR A 211 5.73 7.92 0.05
N LEU A 212 4.75 8.00 -0.85
CA LEU A 212 3.62 8.92 -0.71
C LEU A 212 2.42 8.18 -0.16
N GLU A 213 1.80 8.72 0.88
CA GLU A 213 0.43 8.40 1.27
C GLU A 213 -0.53 9.46 0.72
N VAL A 214 -1.35 9.04 -0.25
CA VAL A 214 -2.23 9.93 -1.00
C VAL A 214 -3.68 9.68 -0.61
N LEU A 215 -4.34 10.67 -0.04
CA LEU A 215 -5.79 10.65 0.18
C LEU A 215 -6.52 11.08 -1.09
N LEU A 216 -7.42 10.23 -1.57
CA LEU A 216 -8.25 10.53 -2.75
C LEU A 216 -9.11 11.79 -2.53
N PRO A 217 -9.51 12.50 -3.59
CA PRO A 217 -10.28 13.75 -3.48
C PRO A 217 -11.57 13.57 -2.65
N ARG A 218 -11.76 14.39 -1.60
CA ARG A 218 -12.93 14.29 -0.71
C ARG A 218 -14.14 15.09 -1.21
N TYR A 219 -13.89 16.31 -1.68
CA TYR A 219 -14.90 17.20 -2.23
C TYR A 219 -14.90 17.03 -3.75
N ASN A 220 -16.05 16.63 -4.32
CA ASN A 220 -16.15 16.11 -5.70
C ASN A 220 -15.34 14.82 -5.87
N ARG A 221 -15.84 13.75 -5.24
CA ARG A 221 -15.28 12.40 -5.36
C ARG A 221 -15.12 11.98 -6.81
N LEU A 222 -14.09 11.20 -7.08
CA LEU A 222 -13.85 10.66 -8.40
C LEU A 222 -15.03 9.79 -8.82
N GLU A 223 -15.54 10.02 -10.03
CA GLU A 223 -16.60 9.21 -10.63
C GLU A 223 -16.04 7.88 -11.13
N PRO A 224 -16.87 6.86 -11.37
CA PRO A 224 -16.42 5.61 -11.96
C PRO A 224 -15.65 5.83 -13.28
N GLY A 225 -14.46 5.25 -13.39
CA GLY A 225 -13.58 5.43 -14.54
C GLY A 225 -12.11 5.17 -14.25
N ILE A 226 -11.29 5.27 -15.29
CA ILE A 226 -9.83 5.14 -15.22
C ILE A 226 -9.21 6.54 -15.18
N TYR A 227 -8.25 6.72 -14.27
CA TYR A 227 -7.60 7.99 -13.98
C TYR A 227 -6.10 7.88 -14.21
N ASP A 228 -5.58 8.87 -14.92
CA ASP A 228 -4.15 9.13 -14.93
C ASP A 228 -3.76 9.77 -13.60
N VAL A 229 -2.56 9.46 -13.09
CA VAL A 229 -2.01 10.07 -11.89
C VAL A 229 -0.87 10.99 -12.30
N LEU A 230 -0.96 12.26 -11.92
CA LEU A 230 0.10 13.25 -12.09
C LEU A 230 0.70 13.55 -10.73
N ILE A 231 2.00 13.29 -10.58
CA ILE A 231 2.79 13.60 -9.38
C ILE A 231 3.65 14.81 -9.70
N LYS A 232 3.64 15.82 -8.84
CA LYS A 232 4.21 17.14 -9.10
C LYS A 232 5.00 17.63 -7.89
N ASN A 233 6.32 17.73 -8.03
CA ASN A 233 7.18 18.40 -7.06
C ASN A 233 7.21 19.93 -7.31
N SER A 234 7.16 20.36 -8.58
CA SER A 234 7.01 21.77 -8.96
C SER A 234 6.30 21.91 -10.32
N ASP A 235 6.06 23.13 -10.80
CA ASP A 235 5.38 23.38 -12.09
C ASP A 235 5.99 22.64 -13.28
N ASP A 236 7.32 22.56 -13.32
CA ASP A 236 8.07 21.90 -14.38
C ASP A 236 8.65 20.52 -13.97
N HIS A 237 8.56 20.18 -12.68
CA HIS A 237 9.00 18.88 -12.14
C HIS A 237 7.81 17.96 -11.86
N LYS A 238 7.33 17.29 -12.92
CA LYS A 238 6.14 16.45 -12.85
C LYS A 238 6.24 15.18 -13.69
N THR A 239 5.59 14.13 -13.21
CA THR A 239 5.48 12.83 -13.89
C THR A 239 4.03 12.39 -13.96
N LYS A 240 3.61 11.98 -15.16
CA LYS A 240 2.25 11.51 -15.40
C LYS A 240 2.26 10.01 -15.72
N ILE A 241 1.55 9.24 -14.91
CA ILE A 241 1.32 7.81 -15.11
C ILE A 241 -0.08 7.61 -15.66
N TYR A 242 -0.17 7.00 -16.84
CA TYR A 242 -1.45 6.81 -17.53
C TYR A 242 -2.21 5.61 -16.96
N GLY A 243 -3.51 5.80 -16.71
CA GLY A 243 -4.40 4.75 -16.22
C GLY A 243 -3.95 4.05 -14.93
N ALA A 244 -3.27 4.78 -14.05
CA ALA A 244 -2.71 4.24 -12.80
C ALA A 244 -3.79 3.83 -11.79
N VAL A 245 -4.95 4.49 -11.79
CA VAL A 245 -6.00 4.26 -10.80
C VAL A 245 -7.35 4.08 -11.47
N SER A 246 -8.16 3.15 -10.96
CA SER A 246 -9.51 2.87 -11.40
C SER A 246 -10.50 3.08 -10.26
N ILE A 247 -11.56 3.82 -10.54
CA ILE A 247 -12.69 4.02 -9.64
C ILE A 247 -13.88 3.23 -10.18
N ILE A 248 -14.53 2.51 -9.28
CA ILE A 248 -15.49 1.48 -9.63
C ILE A 248 -16.84 1.88 -9.03
N GLU A 249 -17.89 1.83 -9.84
CA GLU A 249 -19.25 2.20 -9.43
C GLU A 249 -19.67 1.39 -8.18
N SER A 250 -19.90 2.08 -7.06
CA SER A 250 -20.48 1.51 -5.84
C SER A 250 -21.99 1.46 -6.00
N LYS A 251 -22.45 0.48 -6.76
CA LYS A 251 -23.84 0.04 -6.62
C LYS A 251 -23.99 -0.67 -5.28
N HIS A 252 -24.21 0.11 -4.22
CA HIS A 252 -24.52 -0.29 -2.84
C HIS A 252 -24.18 -1.77 -2.54
N ASN A 253 -23.05 -1.96 -1.86
CA ASN A 253 -22.43 -3.19 -1.33
C ASN A 253 -21.22 -3.72 -2.11
N ASP A 254 -20.05 -3.54 -1.50
CA ASP A 254 -18.91 -4.46 -1.45
C ASP A 254 -18.45 -5.04 -2.78
N PHE A 255 -17.86 -4.21 -3.66
CA PHE A 255 -17.19 -4.74 -4.84
C PHE A 255 -15.96 -3.95 -5.28
N ILE A 256 -14.78 -4.47 -4.94
CA ILE A 256 -13.57 -4.30 -5.74
C ILE A 256 -13.44 -5.59 -6.56
N PRO A 257 -13.43 -5.55 -7.91
CA PRO A 257 -13.18 -6.72 -8.74
C PRO A 257 -11.83 -7.32 -8.38
N LYS A 258 -11.80 -8.62 -8.08
CA LYS A 258 -10.58 -9.42 -8.09
C LYS A 258 -10.40 -9.96 -9.50
N GLU A 259 -9.18 -9.99 -10.03
CA GLU A 259 -8.90 -10.38 -11.43
C GLU A 259 -9.50 -11.74 -11.81
N ASP A 260 -9.70 -12.63 -10.84
CA ASP A 260 -10.17 -14.00 -11.03
C ASP A 260 -11.65 -14.23 -10.71
N THR A 261 -12.44 -13.22 -10.31
CA THR A 261 -13.86 -13.43 -9.97
C THR A 261 -14.79 -12.39 -10.60
N ARG A 262 -16.01 -12.81 -10.95
CA ARG A 262 -17.05 -11.93 -11.48
C ARG A 262 -18.41 -12.22 -10.87
N VAL A 263 -19.20 -11.20 -10.58
CA VAL A 263 -20.60 -11.38 -10.18
C VAL A 263 -21.40 -11.75 -11.42
N THR A 264 -22.02 -12.92 -11.42
CA THR A 264 -22.84 -13.40 -12.54
C THR A 264 -24.31 -13.05 -12.40
N ASP A 265 -24.81 -12.95 -11.16
CA ASP A 265 -26.21 -12.62 -10.90
C ASP A 265 -26.41 -12.09 -9.47
N ARG A 266 -27.52 -11.40 -9.22
CA ARG A 266 -27.96 -10.90 -7.91
C ARG A 266 -29.36 -11.38 -7.63
N VAL A 267 -29.51 -12.19 -6.58
CA VAL A 267 -30.80 -12.72 -6.14
C VAL A 267 -31.24 -12.04 -4.85
N ARG A 268 -32.51 -12.22 -4.46
CA ARG A 268 -33.04 -11.61 -3.23
C ARG A 268 -32.21 -12.00 -2.00
N GLN A 269 -31.66 -13.20 -2.01
CA GLN A 269 -30.93 -13.80 -0.90
C GLN A 269 -29.45 -13.37 -0.84
N GLY A 270 -28.87 -12.86 -1.93
CA GLY A 270 -27.44 -12.60 -2.01
C GLY A 270 -26.93 -12.35 -3.43
N LYS A 271 -25.61 -12.40 -3.61
CA LYS A 271 -24.96 -12.28 -4.93
C LYS A 271 -24.27 -13.58 -5.32
N ILE A 272 -24.27 -13.89 -6.60
CA ILE A 272 -23.65 -15.09 -7.15
C ILE A 272 -22.34 -14.69 -7.81
N VAL A 273 -21.24 -15.11 -7.22
CA VAL A 273 -19.88 -14.85 -7.70
C VAL A 273 -19.36 -16.10 -8.41
N GLU A 274 -18.83 -15.93 -9.61
CA GLU A 274 -18.18 -16.98 -10.39
C GLU A 274 -16.68 -16.75 -10.40
N GLU A 275 -15.91 -17.81 -10.19
CA GLU A 275 -14.46 -17.78 -10.38
C GLU A 275 -14.13 -18.06 -11.85
N VAL A 276 -13.49 -17.11 -12.52
CA VAL A 276 -13.25 -17.12 -13.96
C VAL A 276 -12.25 -18.24 -14.30
N GLY A 277 -12.63 -19.12 -15.24
CA GLY A 277 -11.80 -20.25 -15.64
C GLY A 277 -11.93 -21.49 -14.74
N LYS A 278 -12.65 -21.40 -13.61
CA LYS A 278 -12.99 -22.55 -12.76
C LYS A 278 -14.48 -22.86 -12.85
N SER A 279 -14.85 -24.12 -12.63
CA SER A 279 -16.26 -24.53 -12.56
C SER A 279 -16.81 -24.33 -11.14
N LYS A 280 -16.56 -23.14 -10.58
CA LYS A 280 -16.86 -22.78 -9.19
C LYS A 280 -17.75 -21.54 -9.14
N LYS A 281 -18.85 -21.63 -8.39
CA LYS A 281 -19.68 -20.46 -8.07
C LYS A 281 -19.99 -20.40 -6.58
N THR A 282 -20.04 -19.20 -6.06
CA THR A 282 -20.34 -18.89 -4.66
C THR A 282 -21.60 -18.05 -4.57
N LEU A 283 -22.59 -18.50 -3.81
CA LEU A 283 -23.69 -17.66 -3.35
C LEU A 283 -23.25 -16.99 -2.05
N GLU A 284 -22.92 -15.70 -2.14
CA GLU A 284 -22.64 -14.87 -0.97
C GLU A 284 -23.98 -14.38 -0.39
N VAL A 285 -24.42 -15.03 0.69
CA VAL A 285 -25.69 -14.77 1.35
C VAL A 285 -25.64 -13.41 2.04
N SER A 286 -26.65 -12.59 1.76
CA SER A 286 -26.77 -11.28 2.38
C SER A 286 -27.06 -11.38 3.88
N ARG A 287 -26.56 -10.39 4.63
CA ARG A 287 -26.66 -10.33 6.09
C ARG A 287 -28.08 -10.45 6.65
N TYR A 288 -29.08 -10.02 5.89
CA TYR A 288 -30.48 -10.12 6.30
C TYR A 288 -30.93 -11.58 6.47
N TYR A 289 -30.43 -12.48 5.62
CA TYR A 289 -30.76 -13.91 5.62
C TYR A 289 -29.88 -14.72 6.58
N SER A 290 -28.65 -14.29 6.84
CA SER A 290 -27.73 -15.00 7.73
C SER A 290 -28.17 -15.02 9.21
N ASN A 291 -29.20 -14.25 9.59
CA ASN A 291 -29.79 -14.25 10.94
C ASN A 291 -31.20 -14.89 10.98
N TRP A 292 -31.63 -15.56 9.91
CA TRP A 292 -32.85 -16.35 9.93
C TRP A 292 -32.59 -17.67 10.64
N HIS A 293 -33.63 -18.28 11.21
CA HIS A 293 -33.46 -19.57 11.90
C HIS A 293 -33.13 -20.71 10.92
N SER A 294 -33.77 -20.67 9.76
CA SER A 294 -33.53 -21.63 8.69
C SER A 294 -33.47 -20.94 7.32
N LEU A 295 -32.67 -21.52 6.43
CA LEU A 295 -32.56 -21.10 5.04
C LEU A 295 -32.83 -22.28 4.13
N ASN A 296 -33.53 -22.02 3.03
CA ASN A 296 -33.77 -23.01 1.98
C ASN A 296 -33.34 -22.40 0.65
N PHE A 297 -32.38 -23.05 -0.01
CA PHE A 297 -31.84 -22.61 -1.27
C PHE A 297 -31.88 -23.73 -2.30
N ASN A 298 -32.43 -23.44 -3.47
CA ASN A 298 -32.20 -24.29 -4.62
C ASN A 298 -30.98 -23.79 -5.39
N LEU A 299 -29.83 -24.43 -5.20
CA LEU A 299 -28.60 -24.01 -5.87
C LEU A 299 -28.69 -24.20 -7.38
N ASP A 300 -29.55 -25.08 -7.90
CA ASP A 300 -29.73 -25.26 -9.35
C ASP A 300 -30.43 -24.06 -10.00
N ASP A 301 -31.24 -23.32 -9.26
CA ASP A 301 -31.90 -22.10 -9.75
C ASP A 301 -30.89 -20.95 -9.92
N PHE A 302 -29.83 -20.96 -9.09
CA PHE A 302 -28.86 -19.89 -8.98
C PHE A 302 -27.58 -20.17 -9.76
N MET A 303 -27.18 -21.44 -9.83
CA MET A 303 -25.90 -21.87 -10.37
C MET A 303 -26.18 -22.84 -11.51
N SER A 304 -25.69 -22.48 -12.70
CA SER A 304 -25.84 -23.29 -13.93
C SER A 304 -25.65 -24.79 -13.64
N PRO A 305 -26.40 -25.69 -14.28
CA PRO A 305 -26.27 -27.15 -14.08
C PRO A 305 -24.84 -27.67 -14.27
N ASN A 306 -24.02 -26.94 -15.05
CA ASN A 306 -22.64 -27.29 -15.37
C ASN A 306 -21.61 -26.83 -14.31
N THR A 307 -22.03 -26.11 -13.27
CA THR A 307 -21.15 -25.69 -12.16
C THR A 307 -20.91 -26.89 -11.23
N ARG A 308 -19.65 -27.35 -11.17
CA ARG A 308 -19.25 -28.54 -10.41
C ARG A 308 -19.07 -28.29 -8.92
N GLU A 309 -18.48 -27.15 -8.58
CA GLU A 309 -18.22 -26.74 -7.20
C GLU A 309 -19.15 -25.59 -6.86
N ARG A 310 -20.01 -25.79 -5.86
CA ARG A 310 -20.98 -24.80 -5.43
C ARG A 310 -20.73 -24.46 -3.97
N VAL A 311 -20.53 -23.18 -3.72
CA VAL A 311 -20.22 -22.67 -2.39
C VAL A 311 -21.34 -21.78 -1.90
N LEU A 312 -21.75 -21.96 -0.66
CA LEU A 312 -22.54 -21.01 0.08
C LEU A 312 -21.62 -20.31 1.07
N SER A 313 -21.56 -18.97 1.03
CA SER A 313 -20.71 -18.19 1.92
C SER A 313 -21.51 -17.10 2.61
N TRP A 314 -21.27 -16.90 3.90
CA TRP A 314 -21.89 -15.82 4.67
C TRP A 314 -21.04 -15.41 5.86
N ILE A 315 -21.33 -14.23 6.42
CA ILE A 315 -20.76 -13.78 7.69
C ILE A 315 -21.63 -14.34 8.81
N LYS A 316 -21.06 -15.22 9.65
CA LYS A 316 -21.71 -15.72 10.87
C LYS A 316 -21.19 -14.98 12.09
N ARG A 317 -22.08 -14.68 13.03
CA ARG A 317 -21.77 -14.15 14.37
C ARG A 317 -22.20 -15.14 15.44
N GLU A 318 -21.57 -15.03 16.60
CA GLU A 318 -21.87 -15.82 17.80
C GLU A 318 -23.37 -15.73 18.19
N ASP A 319 -24.02 -14.61 17.92
CA ASP A 319 -25.44 -14.36 18.24
C ASP A 319 -26.43 -14.64 17.09
N ASP A 320 -25.95 -15.11 15.94
CA ASP A 320 -26.82 -15.42 14.79
C ASP A 320 -27.64 -16.68 15.04
N ARG A 321 -28.93 -16.63 14.69
CA ARG A 321 -29.90 -17.72 14.95
C ARG A 321 -29.91 -18.83 13.89
N LEU A 322 -29.10 -18.69 12.85
CA LEU A 322 -29.08 -19.63 11.73
C LEU A 322 -28.50 -20.96 12.18
N ASP A 323 -29.36 -21.97 12.15
CA ASP A 323 -29.09 -23.30 12.69
C ASP A 323 -29.39 -24.41 11.67
N LEU A 324 -30.19 -24.10 10.64
CA LEU A 324 -30.57 -25.04 9.58
C LEU A 324 -30.37 -24.42 8.20
N ILE A 325 -29.68 -25.12 7.31
CA ILE A 325 -29.60 -24.79 5.89
C ILE A 325 -30.00 -26.01 5.06
N ASP A 326 -31.10 -25.87 4.32
CA ASP A 326 -31.54 -26.82 3.30
C ASP A 326 -31.07 -26.36 1.91
N LEU A 327 -30.36 -27.21 1.18
CA LEU A 327 -29.83 -26.97 -0.15
C LEU A 327 -30.39 -28.01 -1.13
N ILE A 328 -30.78 -27.57 -2.33
CA ILE A 328 -31.02 -28.46 -3.47
C ILE A 328 -29.85 -28.34 -4.44
N TYR A 329 -29.19 -29.46 -4.74
CA TYR A 329 -28.10 -29.55 -5.70
C TYR A 329 -28.32 -30.73 -6.64
N GLN A 330 -28.35 -30.47 -7.95
CA GLN A 330 -28.66 -31.46 -8.98
C GLN A 330 -29.98 -32.21 -8.75
N GLY A 331 -30.96 -31.51 -8.15
CA GLY A 331 -32.26 -32.08 -7.80
C GLY A 331 -32.28 -32.93 -6.51
N PHE A 332 -31.20 -32.93 -5.72
CA PHE A 332 -31.10 -33.69 -4.46
C PHE A 332 -30.99 -32.76 -3.25
N GLU A 333 -31.62 -33.16 -2.15
CA GLU A 333 -31.67 -32.37 -0.92
C GLU A 333 -30.47 -32.65 0.01
N TYR A 334 -29.94 -31.57 0.58
CA TYR A 334 -28.89 -31.56 1.60
C TYR A 334 -29.33 -30.65 2.74
N SER A 335 -29.38 -31.15 3.97
CA SER A 335 -29.75 -30.36 5.16
C SER A 335 -28.61 -30.35 6.15
N PHE A 336 -28.08 -29.17 6.46
CA PHE A 336 -27.02 -28.97 7.44
C PHE A 336 -27.61 -28.38 8.72
N ILE A 337 -27.35 -29.02 9.86
CA ILE A 337 -28.01 -28.72 11.13
C ILE A 337 -26.95 -28.54 12.22
N GLY A 338 -27.23 -27.63 13.17
CA GLY A 338 -26.31 -27.34 14.27
C GLY A 338 -25.15 -26.48 13.79
N LEU A 339 -25.46 -25.32 13.20
CA LEU A 339 -24.45 -24.48 12.56
C LEU A 339 -23.83 -23.53 13.58
N ASP A 340 -22.55 -23.71 13.89
CA ASP A 340 -21.80 -22.83 14.81
C ASP A 340 -20.47 -22.33 14.23
N LEU A 341 -19.79 -21.38 14.86
CA LEU A 341 -18.46 -20.93 14.46
C LEU A 341 -17.39 -21.94 14.89
N ASP A 342 -16.45 -22.25 13.99
CA ASP A 342 -15.26 -23.07 14.29
C ASP A 342 -14.08 -22.18 14.73
N SER A 343 -14.38 -21.16 15.53
CA SER A 343 -13.38 -20.23 16.07
C SER A 343 -13.91 -19.54 17.33
N ASP A 344 -12.99 -19.09 18.19
CA ASP A 344 -13.33 -18.26 19.36
C ASP A 344 -13.69 -16.81 18.98
N TYR A 345 -13.69 -16.49 17.69
CA TYR A 345 -14.04 -15.16 17.21
C TYR A 345 -15.55 -14.95 17.28
N LYS A 346 -15.96 -13.73 17.61
CA LYS A 346 -17.39 -13.35 17.67
C LYS A 346 -18.05 -13.25 16.30
N ARG A 347 -17.25 -13.30 15.23
CA ARG A 347 -17.65 -13.10 13.85
C ARG A 347 -16.60 -13.69 12.92
N ASP A 348 -17.04 -14.44 11.93
CA ASP A 348 -16.17 -14.95 10.86
C ASP A 348 -16.91 -15.08 9.53
N ASP A 349 -16.14 -15.15 8.44
CA ASP A 349 -16.61 -15.57 7.13
C ASP A 349 -16.59 -17.10 7.08
N VAL A 350 -17.76 -17.69 6.87
CA VAL A 350 -17.93 -19.15 6.84
C VAL A 350 -18.33 -19.62 5.45
N GLN A 351 -17.97 -20.86 5.13
CA GLN A 351 -18.29 -21.48 3.85
C GLN A 351 -18.81 -22.90 4.01
N LEU A 352 -19.78 -23.24 3.17
CA LEU A 352 -20.23 -24.61 2.89
C LEU A 352 -20.01 -24.90 1.42
N THR A 353 -19.30 -25.98 1.13
CA THR A 353 -18.98 -26.38 -0.24
C THR A 353 -19.60 -27.74 -0.54
N ILE A 354 -20.32 -27.81 -1.66
CA ILE A 354 -20.85 -29.05 -2.24
C ILE A 354 -20.18 -29.22 -3.60
N GLU A 355 -19.48 -30.34 -3.79
CA GLU A 355 -18.80 -30.67 -5.03
C GLU A 355 -19.16 -32.08 -5.52
N LYS A 356 -19.38 -32.21 -6.83
CA LYS A 356 -19.28 -33.51 -7.50
C LYS A 356 -17.84 -33.76 -7.92
N VAL A 357 -17.16 -34.69 -7.23
CA VAL A 357 -15.70 -34.85 -7.31
C VAL A 357 -15.19 -34.97 -8.76
N GLY A 358 -14.16 -34.21 -9.09
CA GLY A 358 -13.52 -34.22 -10.41
C GLY A 358 -12.84 -35.55 -10.79
N SER A 359 -12.65 -35.79 -12.09
CA SER A 359 -12.12 -37.06 -12.62
C SER A 359 -10.74 -37.46 -12.07
N HIS A 360 -9.88 -36.50 -11.72
CA HIS A 360 -8.54 -36.80 -11.19
C HIS A 360 -8.60 -37.40 -9.78
N ARG A 361 -9.36 -36.78 -8.87
CA ARG A 361 -9.55 -37.27 -7.50
C ARG A 361 -10.42 -38.53 -7.45
N LYS A 362 -11.39 -38.67 -8.36
CA LYS A 362 -12.16 -39.90 -8.52
C LYS A 362 -11.26 -41.13 -8.70
N SER A 363 -10.24 -41.08 -9.54
CA SER A 363 -9.34 -42.22 -9.74
C SER A 363 -8.63 -42.65 -8.46
N TYR A 364 -8.17 -41.67 -7.67
CA TYR A 364 -7.54 -41.93 -6.37
C TYR A 364 -8.51 -42.61 -5.39
N LEU A 365 -9.72 -42.07 -5.28
CA LEU A 365 -10.79 -42.59 -4.42
C LEU A 365 -11.24 -44.01 -4.82
N LYS A 366 -11.41 -44.24 -6.13
CA LYS A 366 -11.79 -45.54 -6.71
C LYS A 366 -10.79 -46.65 -6.39
N ASN A 367 -9.49 -46.36 -6.48
CA ASN A 367 -8.43 -47.34 -6.22
C ASN A 367 -8.43 -47.89 -4.77
N ARG A 368 -9.14 -47.23 -3.86
CA ARG A 368 -9.30 -47.64 -2.46
C ARG A 368 -10.61 -48.40 -2.20
N LEU A 369 -11.42 -48.63 -3.24
CA LEU A 369 -12.70 -49.34 -3.21
C LEU A 369 -12.66 -50.64 -4.04
N ASN A 370 -11.53 -51.35 -4.05
CA ASN A 370 -11.34 -52.51 -4.95
C ASN A 370 -12.31 -53.68 -4.67
N ASP A 371 -12.82 -53.80 -3.44
CA ASP A 371 -13.75 -54.85 -3.02
C ASP A 371 -15.23 -54.45 -3.15
N TYR A 372 -15.48 -53.26 -3.69
CA TYR A 372 -16.82 -52.69 -3.86
C TYR A 372 -17.11 -52.37 -5.32
N VAL A 373 -18.37 -52.49 -5.74
CA VAL A 373 -18.86 -51.99 -7.02
C VAL A 373 -19.48 -50.62 -6.77
N ILE A 374 -18.97 -49.59 -7.44
CA ILE A 374 -19.45 -48.22 -7.26
C ILE A 374 -20.80 -48.06 -7.96
N LYS A 375 -21.79 -47.55 -7.22
CA LYS A 375 -23.18 -47.37 -7.67
C LYS A 375 -23.59 -45.91 -7.82
N SER A 376 -22.85 -44.98 -7.24
CA SER A 376 -23.09 -43.53 -7.40
C SER A 376 -21.84 -42.81 -7.90
N ASP A 377 -22.00 -41.54 -8.25
CA ASP A 377 -20.86 -40.62 -8.27
C ASP A 377 -20.36 -40.33 -6.84
N PHE A 378 -19.19 -39.70 -6.76
CA PHE A 378 -18.60 -39.23 -5.51
C PHE A 378 -19.05 -37.80 -5.25
N TYR A 379 -19.63 -37.56 -4.07
CA TYR A 379 -20.11 -36.26 -3.63
C TYR A 379 -19.30 -35.82 -2.41
N GLU A 380 -18.70 -34.65 -2.50
CA GLU A 380 -17.87 -34.10 -1.45
C GLU A 380 -18.58 -32.92 -0.80
N LEU A 381 -18.62 -32.98 0.53
CA LEU A 381 -19.10 -31.91 1.38
C LEU A 381 -17.93 -31.42 2.21
N SER A 382 -17.70 -30.11 2.23
CA SER A 382 -16.66 -29.49 3.05
C SER A 382 -17.12 -28.14 3.62
N LYS A 383 -16.40 -27.68 4.64
CA LYS A 383 -16.72 -26.47 5.40
C LYS A 383 -15.46 -25.67 5.71
N GLU A 384 -15.61 -24.36 5.91
CA GLU A 384 -14.56 -23.46 6.37
C GLU A 384 -15.11 -22.57 7.50
N ASN A 385 -14.36 -22.47 8.61
CA ASN A 385 -14.68 -21.68 9.82
C ASN A 385 -16.06 -21.98 10.46
N LEU A 386 -16.62 -23.16 10.20
CA LEU A 386 -17.98 -23.54 10.57
C LEU A 386 -17.99 -24.88 11.29
N LEU A 387 -18.72 -25.02 12.38
CA LEU A 387 -19.10 -26.28 13.03
C LEU A 387 -20.49 -26.71 12.55
N ILE A 388 -20.69 -28.02 12.42
CA ILE A 388 -21.95 -28.62 11.98
C ILE A 388 -22.17 -29.86 12.84
N ASP A 389 -23.33 -29.98 13.48
CA ASP A 389 -23.65 -31.14 14.31
C ASP A 389 -23.96 -32.37 13.44
N PHE A 390 -24.75 -32.18 12.38
CA PHE A 390 -25.08 -33.26 11.44
C PHE A 390 -25.53 -32.73 10.07
N VAL A 391 -25.32 -33.58 9.06
CA VAL A 391 -25.79 -33.38 7.70
C VAL A 391 -26.71 -34.52 7.28
N THR A 392 -27.85 -34.17 6.69
CA THR A 392 -28.68 -35.11 5.94
C THR A 392 -28.40 -34.92 4.46
N LEU A 393 -28.13 -36.00 3.74
CA LEU A 393 -27.89 -35.91 2.30
C LEU A 393 -28.58 -37.02 1.52
N GLU A 394 -29.02 -36.66 0.32
CA GLU A 394 -29.63 -37.56 -0.65
C GLU A 394 -28.64 -37.85 -1.79
N ILE A 395 -28.36 -39.13 -2.01
CA ILE A 395 -27.39 -39.57 -3.02
C ILE A 395 -28.10 -40.46 -4.05
N PRO A 396 -28.12 -40.08 -5.33
CA PRO A 396 -28.62 -40.94 -6.39
C PRO A 396 -27.67 -42.10 -6.66
N PHE A 397 -28.21 -43.24 -7.04
CA PHE A 397 -27.42 -44.42 -7.40
C PHE A 397 -28.04 -45.19 -8.57
N GLU A 398 -27.21 -45.98 -9.25
CA GLU A 398 -27.63 -46.94 -10.26
C GLU A 398 -27.49 -48.36 -9.69
N SER A 399 -28.59 -49.03 -9.39
CA SER A 399 -28.55 -50.42 -8.89
C SER A 399 -29.64 -51.30 -9.49
N TYR A 400 -29.42 -52.62 -9.38
CA TYR A 400 -30.44 -53.64 -9.63
C TYR A 400 -31.16 -54.00 -8.32
N GLU A 401 -32.36 -54.58 -8.40
CA GLU A 401 -33.16 -54.90 -7.19
C GLU A 401 -32.43 -55.80 -6.18
N SER A 402 -31.51 -56.65 -6.65
CA SER A 402 -30.74 -57.59 -5.84
C SER A 402 -29.53 -57.00 -5.13
N ASP A 403 -29.15 -55.74 -5.41
CA ASP A 403 -27.95 -55.17 -4.82
C ASP A 403 -28.17 -54.86 -3.32
N GLU A 404 -27.23 -55.31 -2.49
CA GLU A 404 -27.08 -54.88 -1.10
C GLU A 404 -26.21 -53.62 -1.11
N LEU A 405 -26.83 -52.48 -0.79
CA LEU A 405 -26.21 -51.18 -0.92
C LEU A 405 -25.65 -50.71 0.42
N LYS A 406 -24.48 -50.08 0.36
CA LYS A 406 -23.80 -49.42 1.48
C LYS A 406 -23.44 -48.00 1.09
N VAL A 407 -23.41 -47.09 2.06
CA VAL A 407 -22.87 -45.75 1.88
C VAL A 407 -21.57 -45.66 2.64
N LEU A 408 -20.52 -45.27 1.93
CA LEU A 408 -19.19 -45.10 2.50
C LEU A 408 -18.82 -43.62 2.49
N ARG A 409 -18.17 -43.17 3.55
CA ARG A 409 -17.49 -41.86 3.62
C ARG A 409 -15.98 -42.06 3.61
N PHE A 410 -15.29 -41.23 2.86
CA PHE A 410 -13.84 -41.15 2.87
C PHE A 410 -13.39 -40.14 3.93
N ASP A 411 -12.66 -40.65 4.91
CA ASP A 411 -11.96 -39.86 5.92
C ASP A 411 -10.60 -39.42 5.34
N GLU A 412 -10.41 -38.11 5.17
CA GLU A 412 -9.19 -37.54 4.59
C GLU A 412 -7.97 -37.64 5.54
N ASP A 413 -8.19 -37.60 6.86
CA ASP A 413 -7.12 -37.67 7.87
C ASP A 413 -6.54 -39.08 7.92
N ASN A 414 -7.41 -40.08 7.99
CA ASN A 414 -7.01 -41.49 8.05
C ASN A 414 -6.86 -42.14 6.67
N ARG A 415 -7.27 -41.43 5.60
CA ARG A 415 -7.22 -41.88 4.19
C ARG A 415 -7.90 -43.23 3.96
N GLN A 416 -9.03 -43.45 4.62
CA GLN A 416 -9.76 -44.72 4.61
C GLN A 416 -11.25 -44.51 4.36
N TRP A 417 -11.90 -45.55 3.84
CA TRP A 417 -13.35 -45.59 3.70
C TRP A 417 -13.96 -46.22 4.95
N THR A 418 -14.95 -45.56 5.51
CA THR A 418 -15.77 -46.08 6.62
C THR A 418 -17.22 -46.16 6.17
N GLU A 419 -17.95 -47.18 6.63
CA GLU A 419 -19.40 -47.14 6.55
C GLU A 419 -19.88 -45.95 7.39
N ASP A 420 -20.71 -45.10 6.80
CA ASP A 420 -21.12 -43.85 7.43
C ASP A 420 -22.63 -43.76 7.61
N GLY A 421 -23.04 -43.09 8.69
CA GLY A 421 -24.41 -42.94 9.11
C GLY A 421 -24.58 -43.10 10.61
N ILE A 422 -25.09 -42.06 11.28
CA ILE A 422 -25.58 -42.15 12.67
C ILE A 422 -26.74 -43.16 12.75
N TYR A 423 -27.49 -43.30 11.65
CA TYR A 423 -28.59 -44.24 11.47
C TYR A 423 -28.42 -45.05 10.19
N PHE A 424 -29.10 -46.20 10.12
CA PHE A 424 -29.15 -47.01 8.91
C PHE A 424 -29.61 -46.19 7.69
N PRO A 425 -28.87 -46.21 6.58
CA PRO A 425 -29.25 -45.54 5.34
C PRO A 425 -30.67 -45.91 4.90
N GLN A 426 -31.49 -44.91 4.55
CA GLN A 426 -32.82 -45.14 4.00
C GLN A 426 -32.71 -45.30 2.50
N ILE A 427 -32.87 -46.53 2.02
CA ILE A 427 -32.72 -46.87 0.60
C ILE A 427 -34.09 -46.89 -0.09
N HIS A 428 -34.30 -45.93 -0.99
CA HIS A 428 -35.49 -45.82 -1.83
C HIS A 428 -35.20 -46.44 -3.21
N LYS A 429 -35.23 -47.78 -3.31
CA LYS A 429 -34.90 -48.51 -4.57
C LYS A 429 -35.73 -48.10 -5.79
N ARG A 430 -37.00 -47.72 -5.59
CA ARG A 430 -37.89 -47.27 -6.66
C ARG A 430 -37.45 -45.93 -7.26
N ASP A 431 -36.97 -45.04 -6.41
CA ASP A 431 -36.58 -43.68 -6.77
C ASP A 431 -35.06 -43.56 -6.98
N GLN A 432 -34.33 -44.69 -6.86
CA GLN A 432 -32.88 -44.79 -7.03
C GLN A 432 -32.10 -43.79 -6.16
N LEU A 433 -32.55 -43.65 -4.90
CA LEU A 433 -32.04 -42.67 -3.96
C LEU A 433 -31.70 -43.29 -2.60
N VAL A 434 -30.56 -42.93 -2.01
CA VAL A 434 -30.26 -43.22 -0.60
C VAL A 434 -30.24 -41.92 0.18
N LYS A 435 -30.90 -41.91 1.34
CA LYS A 435 -30.84 -40.83 2.31
C LYS A 435 -30.03 -41.26 3.52
N ILE A 436 -29.02 -40.47 3.90
CA ILE A 436 -28.18 -40.71 5.06
C ILE A 436 -28.14 -39.49 5.98
N ILE A 437 -27.81 -39.73 7.25
CA ILE A 437 -27.55 -38.72 8.27
C ILE A 437 -26.13 -38.98 8.78
N ALA A 438 -25.21 -38.05 8.53
CA ALA A 438 -23.81 -38.13 8.96
C ALA A 438 -23.50 -37.02 9.97
N ASP A 439 -22.64 -37.31 10.94
CA ASP A 439 -22.09 -36.34 11.90
C ASP A 439 -20.78 -35.71 11.40
N GLU A 440 -20.11 -36.35 10.44
CA GLU A 440 -18.90 -35.83 9.82
C GLU A 440 -19.09 -35.53 8.33
N LEU A 441 -18.48 -34.45 7.85
CA LEU A 441 -18.37 -34.17 6.43
C LEU A 441 -17.26 -35.01 5.78
N GLY A 442 -17.26 -35.07 4.45
CA GLY A 442 -16.26 -35.81 3.69
C GLY A 442 -16.74 -36.13 2.27
N THR A 443 -16.11 -37.12 1.65
CA THR A 443 -16.56 -37.63 0.35
C THR A 443 -17.42 -38.88 0.51
N PHE A 444 -18.63 -38.84 0.00
CA PHE A 444 -19.61 -39.92 0.09
C PHE A 444 -19.78 -40.67 -1.24
N VAL A 445 -20.03 -41.97 -1.15
CA VAL A 445 -20.33 -42.83 -2.31
C VAL A 445 -21.23 -44.00 -1.91
N VAL A 446 -22.15 -44.36 -2.79
CA VAL A 446 -22.97 -45.57 -2.70
C VAL A 446 -22.26 -46.71 -3.42
N VAL A 447 -22.17 -47.85 -2.77
CA VAL A 447 -21.53 -49.06 -3.29
C VAL A 447 -22.38 -50.29 -3.05
N SER A 448 -22.09 -51.37 -3.77
CA SER A 448 -22.49 -52.73 -3.40
C SER A 448 -21.27 -53.61 -3.21
N GLU A 449 -21.40 -54.72 -2.48
CA GLU A 449 -20.31 -55.69 -2.37
C GLU A 449 -19.99 -56.33 -3.73
N GLY A 450 -18.70 -56.52 -4.02
CA GLY A 450 -18.21 -57.11 -5.26
C GLY A 450 -17.03 -56.33 -5.85
N ARG A 451 -16.17 -56.96 -6.66
CA ARG A 451 -15.01 -56.25 -7.21
C ARG A 451 -15.39 -55.32 -8.36
N ASN A 452 -14.90 -54.08 -8.33
CA ASN A 452 -14.90 -53.18 -9.51
C ASN A 452 -14.17 -53.88 -10.68
N GLN A 453 -14.81 -53.94 -11.86
CA GLN A 453 -14.18 -54.39 -13.11
C GLN A 453 -13.58 -53.23 -13.89
#